data_AF-A0A2G6EAP5-F1
#
_entry.id   AF-A0A2G6EAP5-F1
#
_cell.length_a   1.000
_cell.length_b   1.000
_cell.length_c   1.000
_cell.angle_alpha   90.00
_cell.angle_beta   90.00
_cell.angle_gamma   90.00
#
_symmetry.space_group_name_H-M   'P 1'
#
loop_
_entity.id
_entity.type
_entity.pdbx_description
1 polymer ?
#
loop_
_entity_poly.entity_id
_entity_poly.type
_entity_poly.pdbx_seq_one_letter_code
_entity_poly.pdbx_strand_id
1 'polypeptide(L)'
;MAIFMELINRMHKKGYVAYIVIGVLYVLVKVVFVSAGYLHPGAIAHGAIPAVLTILAGSVTMKVNRAASPASVWHSTLIILPLLVFITTPLFMFWKQGAAWLANGRLAVLIIYEGFAIIQCLIAVNIKKALHSNCHH
;
A
#
# COMPACT_ATOMS: atom_id res chain seq x y z
N MET A 1 -15.82 21.59 -20.49
CA MET A 1 -15.09 21.79 -19.21
C MET A 1 -15.62 20.90 -18.07
N ALA A 2 -16.92 20.88 -17.78
CA ALA A 2 -17.50 20.06 -16.70
C ALA A 2 -17.30 18.52 -16.86
N ILE A 3 -17.51 17.98 -18.06
CA ILE A 3 -17.34 16.53 -18.35
C ILE A 3 -15.89 16.08 -18.15
N PHE A 4 -14.93 16.91 -18.58
CA PHE A 4 -13.51 16.64 -18.43
C PHE A 4 -13.09 16.63 -16.95
N MET A 5 -13.60 17.58 -16.18
CA MET A 5 -13.39 17.66 -14.72
C MET A 5 -13.94 16.43 -13.99
N GLU A 6 -15.12 15.94 -14.40
CA GLU A 6 -15.73 14.75 -13.79
C GLU A 6 -14.95 13.45 -14.11
N LEU A 7 -14.45 13.33 -15.34
CA LEU A 7 -13.58 12.21 -15.75
C LEU A 7 -12.30 12.14 -14.90
N ILE A 8 -11.64 13.27 -14.68
CA ILE A 8 -10.42 13.37 -13.84
C ILE A 8 -10.73 12.92 -12.40
N ASN A 9 -11.81 13.43 -11.82
CA ASN A 9 -12.21 13.08 -10.46
C ASN A 9 -12.50 11.57 -10.31
N ARG A 10 -13.12 10.93 -11.31
CA ARG A 10 -13.34 9.47 -11.32
C ARG A 10 -12.04 8.68 -11.41
N MET A 11 -11.07 9.11 -12.23
CA MET A 11 -9.77 8.44 -12.33
C MET A 11 -8.97 8.52 -11.03
N HIS A 12 -8.98 9.68 -10.36
CA HIS A 12 -8.28 9.87 -9.10
C HIS A 12 -8.87 8.98 -7.99
N LYS A 13 -10.21 8.97 -7.87
CA LYS A 13 -10.91 8.12 -6.91
C LYS A 13 -10.58 6.63 -7.09
N LYS A 14 -10.50 6.17 -8.34
CA LYS A 14 -10.12 4.77 -8.64
C LYS A 14 -8.71 4.43 -8.13
N GLY A 15 -7.75 5.35 -8.27
CA GLY A 15 -6.39 5.17 -7.75
C GLY A 15 -6.36 4.97 -6.22
N TYR A 16 -7.02 5.85 -5.47
CA TYR A 16 -7.08 5.71 -4.01
C TYR A 16 -7.83 4.45 -3.57
N VAL A 17 -8.93 4.09 -4.25
CA VAL A 17 -9.67 2.86 -3.96
C VAL A 17 -8.80 1.63 -4.20
N ALA A 18 -8.10 1.56 -5.34
CA ALA A 18 -7.18 0.48 -5.62
C ALA A 18 -6.08 0.38 -4.55
N TYR A 19 -5.49 1.51 -4.16
CA TYR A 19 -4.48 1.56 -3.09
C TYR A 19 -5.00 0.98 -1.76
N ILE A 20 -6.23 1.35 -1.36
CA ILE A 20 -6.89 0.84 -0.14
C ILE A 20 -7.18 -0.66 -0.25
N VAL A 21 -7.67 -1.12 -1.40
CA VAL A 21 -7.96 -2.54 -1.66
C VAL A 21 -6.70 -3.39 -1.51
N ILE A 22 -5.54 -2.94 -2.00
CA ILE A 22 -4.28 -3.65 -1.80
C ILE A 22 -3.94 -3.76 -0.30
N GLY A 23 -4.18 -2.70 0.49
CA GLY A 23 -3.99 -2.75 1.94
C GLY A 23 -4.90 -3.78 2.63
N VAL A 24 -6.14 -3.93 2.17
CA VAL A 24 -7.06 -4.97 2.69
C VAL A 24 -6.58 -6.37 2.28
N LEU A 25 -6.21 -6.55 1.01
CA LEU A 25 -5.68 -7.81 0.49
C LEU A 25 -4.42 -8.26 1.24
N TYR A 26 -3.57 -7.31 1.64
CA TYR A 26 -2.38 -7.60 2.45
C TYR A 26 -2.73 -8.36 3.73
N VAL A 27 -3.79 -7.96 4.44
CA VAL A 27 -4.23 -8.66 5.67
C VAL A 27 -4.89 -10.00 5.35
N LEU A 28 -5.75 -10.04 4.33
CA LEU A 28 -6.45 -11.26 3.95
C LEU A 28 -5.48 -12.37 3.54
N VAL A 29 -4.45 -12.03 2.77
CA VAL A 29 -3.38 -12.95 2.40
C VAL A 29 -2.66 -13.48 3.65
N LYS A 30 -2.37 -12.63 4.65
CA LYS A 30 -1.80 -13.10 5.92
C LYS A 30 -2.69 -14.08 6.67
N VAL A 31 -3.99 -13.82 6.71
CA VAL A 31 -4.95 -14.73 7.35
C VAL A 31 -4.90 -16.10 6.68
N VAL A 32 -4.93 -16.15 5.35
CA VAL A 32 -4.83 -17.41 4.59
C VAL A 32 -3.54 -18.17 4.90
N PHE A 33 -2.38 -17.49 4.90
CA PHE A 33 -1.10 -18.15 5.19
C PHE A 33 -0.94 -18.60 6.64
N VAL A 34 -1.54 -17.90 7.60
CA VAL A 34 -1.60 -18.37 9.00
C VAL A 34 -2.52 -19.58 9.11
N SER A 35 -3.72 -19.53 8.51
CA SER A 35 -4.67 -20.65 8.52
C SER A 35 -4.10 -21.91 7.85
N ALA A 36 -3.25 -21.75 6.84
CA ALA A 36 -2.56 -22.85 6.17
C ALA A 36 -1.25 -23.30 6.87
N GLY A 37 -0.89 -22.70 8.02
CA GLY A 37 0.27 -23.13 8.83
C GLY A 37 1.64 -22.63 8.35
N TYR A 38 1.71 -21.78 7.33
CA TYR A 38 2.98 -21.21 6.84
C TYR A 38 3.55 -20.12 7.77
N LEU A 39 2.66 -19.43 8.48
CA LEU A 39 2.97 -18.32 9.38
C LEU A 39 2.40 -18.55 10.78
N HIS A 40 3.07 -17.99 11.79
CA HIS A 40 2.56 -17.99 13.16
C HIS A 40 1.42 -16.97 13.33
N PRO A 41 0.49 -17.15 14.28
CA PRO A 41 -0.65 -16.23 14.49
C PRO A 41 -0.24 -14.77 14.70
N GLY A 42 0.86 -14.54 15.43
CA GLY A 42 1.42 -13.21 15.63
C GLY A 42 1.75 -12.48 14.32
N ALA A 43 1.98 -13.19 13.21
CA ALA A 43 2.26 -12.56 11.92
C ALA A 43 1.10 -11.70 11.41
N ILE A 44 -0.16 -12.05 11.74
CA ILE A 44 -1.34 -11.25 11.40
C ILE A 44 -1.22 -9.88 12.02
N ALA A 45 -0.94 -9.79 13.33
CA ALA A 45 -0.81 -8.51 14.03
C ALA A 45 0.29 -7.62 13.41
N HIS A 46 1.44 -8.20 13.08
CA HIS A 46 2.55 -7.47 12.46
C HIS A 46 2.21 -6.95 11.05
N GLY A 47 1.32 -7.64 10.32
CA GLY A 47 0.85 -7.16 9.01
C GLY A 47 -0.37 -6.24 9.07
N ALA A 48 -1.17 -6.35 10.13
CA ALA A 48 -2.34 -5.51 10.33
C ALA A 48 -1.96 -4.04 10.54
N ILE A 49 -0.88 -3.76 11.29
CA ILE A 49 -0.41 -2.39 11.53
C ILE A 49 -0.12 -1.65 10.21
N PRO A 50 0.79 -2.12 9.34
CA PRO A 50 1.07 -1.42 8.08
C PRO A 50 -0.13 -1.38 7.14
N ALA A 51 -0.98 -2.42 7.14
CA ALA A 51 -2.22 -2.40 6.36
C ALA A 51 -3.19 -1.31 6.84
N VAL A 52 -3.41 -1.18 8.15
CA VAL A 52 -4.26 -0.13 8.72
C VAL A 52 -3.69 1.24 8.40
N LEU A 53 -2.37 1.44 8.57
CA LEU A 53 -1.72 2.72 8.26
C LEU A 53 -1.88 3.09 6.78
N THR A 54 -1.67 2.15 5.86
CA THR A 54 -1.84 2.40 4.42
C THR A 54 -3.32 2.67 4.09
N ILE A 55 -4.27 1.89 4.61
CA ILE A 55 -5.71 2.12 4.41
C ILE A 55 -6.13 3.51 4.92
N LEU A 56 -5.67 3.90 6.11
CA LEU A 56 -5.95 5.21 6.69
C LEU A 56 -5.34 6.33 5.83
N ALA A 57 -4.09 6.19 5.40
CA ALA A 57 -3.46 7.17 4.52
C ALA A 57 -4.23 7.32 3.20
N GLY A 58 -4.62 6.20 2.55
CA GLY A 58 -5.44 6.21 1.35
C GLY A 58 -6.79 6.90 1.57
N SER A 59 -7.45 6.59 2.69
CA SER A 59 -8.77 7.12 3.03
C SER A 59 -8.74 8.61 3.38
N VAL A 60 -7.77 9.04 4.19
CA VAL A 60 -7.58 10.45 4.55
C VAL A 60 -7.21 11.25 3.31
N THR A 61 -6.27 10.77 2.49
CA THR A 61 -5.85 11.48 1.28
C THR A 61 -7.02 11.63 0.29
N MET A 62 -7.84 10.59 0.13
CA MET A 62 -9.05 10.63 -0.70
C MET A 62 -10.10 11.63 -0.18
N LYS A 63 -10.23 11.78 1.13
CA LYS A 63 -11.18 12.73 1.75
C LYS A 63 -10.69 14.17 1.69
N VAL A 64 -9.43 14.40 2.05
CA VAL A 64 -8.83 15.74 2.19
C VAL A 64 -8.54 16.38 0.84
N ASN A 65 -8.10 15.61 -0.16
CA ASN A 65 -7.61 16.17 -1.43
C ASN A 65 -8.65 16.17 -2.56
N ARG A 66 -9.92 16.44 -2.25
CA ARG A 66 -10.86 16.93 -3.28
C ARG A 66 -10.41 18.26 -3.91
N ALA A 67 -9.44 18.95 -3.29
CA ALA A 67 -8.82 20.19 -3.78
C ALA A 67 -7.30 20.01 -4.05
N ALA A 68 -6.98 19.37 -5.17
CA ALA A 68 -5.88 19.62 -6.12
C ALA A 68 -4.45 20.08 -5.69
N SER A 69 -3.97 19.94 -4.45
CA SER A 69 -2.56 20.26 -4.15
C SER A 69 -1.64 19.02 -4.16
N PRO A 70 -0.76 18.86 -5.18
CA PRO A 70 0.23 17.78 -5.24
C PRO A 70 1.31 17.89 -4.16
N ALA A 71 1.45 19.05 -3.49
CA ALA A 71 2.40 19.29 -2.40
C ALA A 71 1.86 18.86 -1.01
N SER A 72 0.63 18.37 -0.94
CA SER A 72 0.02 17.90 0.30
C SER A 72 0.84 16.76 0.92
N VAL A 73 1.23 16.90 2.18
CA VAL A 73 1.97 15.90 2.97
C VAL A 73 1.32 14.52 2.92
N TRP A 74 -0.01 14.47 2.76
CA TRP A 74 -0.80 13.25 2.63
C TRP A 74 -0.49 12.45 1.36
N HIS A 75 -0.09 13.09 0.25
CA HIS A 75 0.34 12.34 -0.94
C HIS A 75 1.71 11.68 -0.74
N SER A 76 2.59 12.31 0.02
CA SER A 76 3.89 11.73 0.36
C SER A 76 3.73 10.49 1.25
N THR A 77 2.75 10.47 2.17
CA THR A 77 2.51 9.29 3.01
C THR A 77 2.07 8.06 2.23
N LEU A 78 1.39 8.24 1.08
CA LEU A 78 1.03 7.12 0.19
C LEU A 78 2.24 6.43 -0.46
N ILE A 79 3.38 7.12 -0.54
CA ILE A 79 4.63 6.55 -1.08
C ILE A 79 5.50 6.05 0.07
N ILE A 80 5.63 6.85 1.14
CA ILE A 80 6.50 6.54 2.27
C ILE A 80 6.04 5.27 3.00
N LEU A 81 4.74 5.10 3.24
CA LEU A 81 4.27 3.94 4.01
C LEU A 81 4.56 2.60 3.31
N PRO A 82 4.21 2.40 2.02
CA PRO A 82 4.55 1.16 1.34
C PRO A 82 6.07 0.98 1.17
N LEU A 83 6.85 2.04 0.98
CA LEU A 83 8.32 1.94 0.96
C LEU A 83 8.89 1.47 2.31
N LEU A 84 8.35 1.99 3.42
CA LEU A 84 8.73 1.50 4.74
C LEU A 84 8.39 0.03 4.91
N VAL A 85 7.22 -0.42 4.44
CA VAL A 85 6.87 -1.85 4.44
C VAL A 85 7.87 -2.66 3.61
N PHE A 86 8.20 -2.19 2.40
CA PHE A 86 9.15 -2.83 1.49
C PHE A 86 10.55 -3.01 2.11
N ILE A 87 11.03 -1.99 2.83
CA ILE A 87 12.36 -2.04 3.46
C ILE A 87 12.33 -2.84 4.77
N THR A 88 11.33 -2.61 5.61
CA THR A 88 11.31 -3.15 6.98
C THR A 88 10.86 -4.61 7.04
N THR A 89 10.02 -5.07 6.11
CA THR A 89 9.54 -6.46 6.10
C THR A 89 10.66 -7.49 5.98
N PRO A 90 11.58 -7.42 4.98
CA PRO A 90 12.66 -8.40 4.87
C PRO A 90 13.64 -8.32 6.05
N LEU A 91 13.94 -7.10 6.53
CA LEU A 91 14.82 -6.90 7.69
C LEU A 91 14.23 -7.51 8.96
N PHE A 92 12.94 -7.29 9.21
CA PHE A 92 12.24 -7.85 10.37
C PHE A 92 12.16 -9.38 10.30
N MET A 93 11.87 -9.94 9.12
CA MET A 93 11.82 -11.38 8.92
C MET A 93 13.19 -12.02 9.16
N PHE A 94 14.26 -11.44 8.61
CA PHE A 94 15.62 -11.91 8.83
C PHE A 94 16.00 -11.85 10.31
N TRP A 95 15.72 -10.74 11.00
CA TRP A 95 16.03 -10.58 12.41
C TRP A 95 15.31 -11.61 13.30
N LYS A 96 14.03 -11.90 13.02
CA LYS A 96 13.23 -12.84 13.82
C LYS A 96 13.52 -14.30 13.53
N GLN A 97 13.94 -14.64 12.31
CA GLN A 97 13.97 -16.04 11.84
C GLN A 97 15.34 -16.49 11.33
N GLY A 98 16.36 -15.62 11.39
CA GLY A 98 17.71 -15.91 10.89
C GLY A 98 17.67 -16.26 9.41
N ALA A 99 18.49 -17.22 8.95
CA ALA A 99 18.48 -17.72 7.56
C ALA A 99 17.31 -18.69 7.26
N ALA A 100 16.62 -19.20 8.29
CA ALA A 100 15.55 -20.19 8.12
C ALA A 100 14.28 -19.62 7.48
N TRP A 101 14.17 -18.29 7.35
CA TRP A 101 13.04 -17.63 6.68
C TRP A 101 12.97 -17.88 5.17
N LEU A 102 14.05 -18.34 4.54
CA LEU A 102 14.05 -18.75 3.13
C LEU A 102 13.43 -20.14 2.93
N ALA A 103 13.22 -20.90 4.00
CA ALA A 103 12.66 -22.25 3.96
C ALA A 103 11.13 -22.25 4.14
N ASN A 104 10.50 -23.39 3.84
CA ASN A 104 9.09 -23.69 4.14
C ASN A 104 8.07 -22.68 3.56
N GLY A 105 8.27 -22.24 2.31
CA GLY A 105 7.29 -21.39 1.60
C GLY A 105 7.22 -19.93 2.06
N ARG A 106 8.02 -19.52 3.05
CA ARG A 106 8.03 -18.15 3.60
C ARG A 106 8.65 -17.12 2.65
N LEU A 107 9.54 -17.54 1.75
CA LEU A 107 10.04 -16.70 0.67
C LEU A 107 8.92 -16.28 -0.30
N ALA A 108 8.03 -17.22 -0.67
CA ALA A 108 6.90 -16.91 -1.54
C ALA A 108 5.96 -15.88 -0.88
N VAL A 109 5.75 -16.03 0.43
CA VAL A 109 5.00 -15.07 1.24
C VAL A 109 5.64 -13.67 1.21
N LEU A 110 6.97 -13.58 1.37
CA LEU A 110 7.68 -12.30 1.25
C LEU A 110 7.48 -11.69 -0.14
N ILE A 111 7.70 -12.46 -1.21
CA ILE A 111 7.57 -11.97 -2.60
C ILE A 111 6.18 -11.35 -2.84
N ILE A 112 5.12 -11.99 -2.33
CA ILE A 112 3.75 -11.46 -2.45
C ILE A 112 3.62 -10.11 -1.72
N TYR A 113 4.15 -9.99 -0.50
CA TYR A 113 4.08 -8.73 0.26
C TYR A 113 4.92 -7.61 -0.34
N GLU A 114 6.12 -7.90 -0.81
CA GLU A 114 6.96 -6.95 -1.52
C GLU A 114 6.28 -6.51 -2.82
N GLY A 115 5.64 -7.44 -3.54
CA GLY A 115 4.83 -7.15 -4.70
C GLY A 115 3.69 -6.17 -4.40
N PHE A 116 2.95 -6.38 -3.30
CA PHE A 116 1.91 -5.44 -2.88
C PHE A 116 2.48 -4.05 -2.53
N ALA A 117 3.60 -3.98 -1.83
CA ALA A 117 4.24 -2.72 -1.48
C ALA A 117 4.71 -1.95 -2.73
N ILE A 118 5.30 -2.64 -3.71
CA ILE A 118 5.68 -2.08 -5.01
C ILE A 118 4.43 -1.58 -5.76
N ILE A 119 3.38 -2.39 -5.86
CA ILE A 119 2.14 -2.01 -6.55
C ILE A 119 1.52 -0.76 -5.90
N GLN A 120 1.49 -0.68 -4.56
CA GLN A 120 1.02 0.51 -3.84
C GLN A 120 1.89 1.74 -4.14
N CYS A 121 3.21 1.60 -4.20
CA CYS A 121 4.12 2.68 -4.61
C CYS A 121 3.81 3.17 -6.03
N LEU A 122 3.63 2.25 -6.98
CA LEU A 122 3.32 2.58 -8.38
C LEU A 122 1.98 3.33 -8.48
N ILE A 123 0.95 2.87 -7.75
CA ILE A 123 -0.34 3.56 -7.68
C ILE A 123 -0.17 4.97 -7.11
N ALA A 124 0.57 5.12 -6.00
CA ALA A 124 0.80 6.40 -5.36
C ALA A 124 1.57 7.39 -6.27
N VAL A 125 2.58 6.91 -7.00
CA VAL A 125 3.30 7.71 -8.00
C VAL A 125 2.37 8.15 -9.13
N ASN A 126 1.51 7.25 -9.62
CA ASN A 126 0.54 7.59 -10.68
C ASN A 126 -0.47 8.63 -10.23
N ILE A 127 -0.97 8.54 -8.98
CA ILE A 127 -1.84 9.55 -8.37
C ILE A 127 -1.13 10.92 -8.34
N LYS A 128 0.13 10.95 -7.88
CA LYS A 128 0.92 12.19 -7.78
C LYS A 128 1.20 12.81 -9.15
N LYS A 129 1.53 12.00 -10.16
CA LYS A 129 1.74 12.46 -11.54
C LYS A 129 0.48 13.08 -12.13
N ALA A 130 -0.67 12.40 -11.97
CA ALA A 130 -1.96 12.90 -12.46
C ALA A 130 -2.33 14.25 -11.82
N LEU A 131 -2.05 14.44 -10.53
CA LEU A 131 -2.25 15.71 -9.84
C LEU A 131 -1.34 16.82 -10.37
N HIS A 132 -0.06 16.54 -10.59
CA HIS A 132 0.88 17.55 -11.09
C HIS A 132 0.51 18.02 -12.50
N SER A 133 0.13 17.11 -13.41
CA SER A 133 -0.33 17.48 -14.77
C SER A 133 -1.53 18.42 -14.77
N ASN A 134 -2.41 18.35 -13.77
CA ASN A 134 -3.58 19.22 -13.65
C ASN A 134 -3.28 20.60 -13.08
N CYS A 135 -2.10 20.84 -12.50
CA CYS A 135 -1.72 22.17 -11.98
C CYS A 135 -1.09 23.08 -13.04
N HIS A 136 -0.69 22.52 -14.20
CA HIS A 136 -0.06 23.25 -15.31
C HIS A 136 -1.02 23.51 -16.49
N HIS A 137 -2.31 23.20 -16.33
CA HIS A 137 -3.39 23.46 -17.28
C HIS A 137 -4.44 24.37 -16.64
#